data_AF-A0A536DMF9-F1
#
_entry.id   AF-A0A536DMF9-F1
#
_cell.length_a   1.000
_cell.length_b   1.000
_cell.length_c   1.000
_cell.angle_alpha   90.00
_cell.angle_beta   90.00
_cell.angle_gamma   90.00
#
_symmetry.space_group_name_H-M   'P 1'
#
loop_
_entity.id
_entity.type
_entity.pdbx_description
1 polymer ?
#
loop_
_entity_poly.entity_id
_entity_poly.type
_entity_poly.pdbx_seq_one_letter_code
_entity_poly.pdbx_strand_id
1 'polypeptide(L)'
;MRILLIIFDGLADRPAPELDGETPLEAARTPNLDRLAAEGINGLMHPKSPGYPLGSPLALHLMFGYPEDEFPDRGPLLASARGLSIASGDVVLAARFSSVEKQPDRPLRIVQRFIRGREEECRRLADMIARHEIDGLSFRYVYGGNGDGNLFISGGASFQITDTDPLGLDLPVLRSQPRSEASERPASKRAAGALNQYLSWAHSQLTTVRTSDDGPPINFLITKWAGPKPQYEPFGERWGMRAASLPDEEVVSGLMLELGFHVEQIKDADPEADLRRRLTRAAELLSEGYECTCIRSTPTQCPTTTSPFASATPSRRLTPEWRPTGNSWPPVQTW
;
A
#
# COMPACT_ATOMS: atom_id res chain seq x y z
N MET A 1 -24.57 15.48 9.56
CA MET A 1 -23.64 16.05 8.54
C MET A 1 -23.10 14.88 7.72
N ARG A 2 -22.77 15.07 6.44
CA ARG A 2 -22.18 14.02 5.58
C ARG A 2 -20.87 14.53 5.01
N ILE A 3 -19.85 13.67 4.97
CA ILE A 3 -18.49 13.99 4.55
C ILE A 3 -18.13 13.09 3.38
N LEU A 4 -17.74 13.68 2.26
CA LEU A 4 -17.09 12.99 1.14
C LEU A 4 -15.63 13.45 1.08
N LEU A 5 -14.71 12.54 1.40
CA LEU A 5 -13.28 12.78 1.28
C LEU A 5 -12.79 12.20 -0.05
N ILE A 6 -12.26 13.05 -0.93
CA ILE A 6 -11.73 12.65 -2.24
C ILE A 6 -10.21 12.81 -2.22
N ILE A 7 -9.50 11.71 -2.45
CA ILE A 7 -8.03 11.67 -2.46
C ILE A 7 -7.55 11.30 -3.85
N PHE A 8 -6.93 12.27 -4.51
CA PHE A 8 -6.22 12.06 -5.76
C PHE A 8 -4.76 11.73 -5.44
N ASP A 9 -4.43 10.44 -5.47
CA ASP A 9 -3.12 9.97 -5.06
C ASP A 9 -2.04 10.36 -6.07
N GLY A 10 -0.98 11.03 -5.62
CA GLY A 10 0.06 11.54 -6.52
C GLY A 10 -0.37 12.71 -7.41
N LEU A 11 -1.41 13.45 -7.05
CA LEU A 11 -1.86 14.63 -7.81
C LEU A 11 -0.83 15.77 -7.84
N ALA A 12 -0.10 15.96 -6.74
CA ALA A 12 0.89 17.00 -6.62
C ALA A 12 2.15 16.64 -7.45
N ASP A 13 2.62 17.59 -8.24
CA ASP A 13 3.83 17.45 -9.06
C ASP A 13 4.64 18.75 -9.04
N ARG A 14 5.76 18.76 -9.76
CA ARG A 14 6.61 19.93 -9.97
C ARG A 14 6.29 20.60 -11.30
N PRO A 15 6.52 21.92 -11.41
CA PRO A 15 6.58 22.62 -12.69
C PRO A 15 7.45 21.88 -13.72
N ALA A 16 6.94 21.73 -14.93
CA ALA A 16 7.62 21.02 -16.02
C ALA A 16 7.86 21.94 -17.24
N PRO A 17 9.05 21.93 -17.85
CA PRO A 17 9.33 22.73 -19.06
C PRO A 17 8.40 22.41 -20.24
N GLU A 18 7.98 21.16 -20.40
CA GLU A 18 7.02 20.74 -21.44
C GLU A 18 5.58 21.20 -21.18
N LEU A 19 5.29 21.75 -20.00
CA LEU A 19 4.01 22.37 -19.63
C LEU A 19 4.18 23.88 -19.44
N ASP A 20 5.13 24.50 -20.15
CA ASP A 20 5.43 25.94 -20.07
C ASP A 20 5.71 26.44 -18.64
N GLY A 21 6.24 25.57 -17.77
CA GLY A 21 6.52 25.89 -16.37
C GLY A 21 5.33 25.71 -15.42
N GLU A 22 4.23 25.14 -15.87
CA GLU A 22 3.09 24.73 -15.04
C GLU A 22 3.27 23.31 -14.49
N THR A 23 2.56 23.00 -13.41
CA THR A 23 2.33 21.61 -12.97
C THR A 23 1.26 20.94 -13.86
N PRO A 24 1.19 19.59 -13.90
CA PRO A 24 0.13 18.89 -14.62
C PRO A 24 -1.29 19.26 -14.17
N LEU A 25 -1.48 19.62 -12.88
CA LEU A 25 -2.78 20.05 -12.38
C LEU A 25 -3.15 21.46 -12.87
N GLU A 26 -2.18 22.38 -12.93
CA GLU A 26 -2.39 23.73 -13.44
C GLU A 26 -2.67 23.74 -14.95
N ALA A 27 -1.92 22.94 -15.73
CA ALA A 27 -2.11 22.82 -17.16
C ALA A 27 -3.42 22.06 -17.54
N ALA A 28 -4.01 21.33 -16.60
CA ALA A 28 -5.23 20.56 -16.82
C ALA A 28 -6.48 21.44 -16.82
N ARG A 29 -7.41 21.18 -17.75
CA ARG A 29 -8.75 21.79 -17.70
C ARG A 29 -9.58 21.11 -16.60
N THR A 30 -9.75 21.76 -15.46
CA THR A 30 -10.43 21.18 -14.29
C THR A 30 -11.65 21.97 -13.78
N PRO A 31 -12.64 22.29 -14.64
CA PRO A 31 -13.72 23.23 -14.30
C PRO A 31 -14.54 22.85 -13.06
N ASN A 32 -14.64 21.55 -12.75
CA ASN A 32 -15.31 21.08 -11.54
C ASN A 32 -14.47 21.32 -10.28
N LEU A 33 -13.16 21.08 -10.33
CA LEU A 33 -12.25 21.36 -9.21
C LEU A 33 -12.10 22.87 -9.03
N ASP A 34 -11.96 23.63 -10.12
CA ASP A 34 -11.92 25.10 -10.11
C ASP A 34 -13.17 25.68 -9.44
N ARG A 35 -14.36 25.15 -9.77
CA ARG A 35 -15.61 25.57 -9.15
C ARG A 35 -15.67 25.23 -7.65
N LEU A 36 -15.26 24.01 -7.26
CA LEU A 36 -15.19 23.62 -5.86
C LEU A 36 -14.22 24.49 -5.06
N ALA A 37 -13.07 24.83 -5.65
CA ALA A 37 -12.10 25.74 -5.05
C ALA A 37 -12.66 27.16 -4.91
N ALA A 38 -13.38 27.67 -5.91
CA ALA A 38 -13.97 29.01 -5.89
C ALA A 38 -15.15 29.14 -4.90
N GLU A 39 -15.94 28.09 -4.72
CA GLU A 39 -17.09 28.05 -3.81
C GLU A 39 -16.71 27.64 -2.37
N GLY A 40 -15.50 27.10 -2.17
CA GLY A 40 -15.06 26.48 -0.93
C GLY A 40 -13.96 27.26 -0.19
N ILE A 41 -13.23 26.52 0.66
CA ILE A 41 -12.05 27.01 1.38
C ILE A 41 -10.84 26.22 0.90
N ASN A 42 -9.76 26.93 0.61
CA ASN A 42 -8.53 26.37 0.06
C ASN A 42 -7.39 26.46 1.08
N GLY A 43 -6.44 25.53 0.97
CA GLY A 43 -5.25 25.51 1.79
C GLY A 43 -4.26 24.44 1.35
N LEU A 44 -3.08 24.46 1.96
CA LEU A 44 -2.08 23.41 1.80
C LEU A 44 -2.19 22.43 2.96
N MET A 45 -2.09 21.13 2.64
CA MET A 45 -2.12 20.07 3.64
C MET A 45 -0.78 19.33 3.67
N HIS A 46 -0.19 19.27 4.85
CA HIS A 46 0.95 18.41 5.15
C HIS A 46 0.50 17.37 6.17
N PRO A 47 0.36 16.08 5.82
CA PRO A 47 -0.15 15.09 6.78
C PRO A 47 0.74 14.93 8.03
N LYS A 48 2.04 15.22 7.92
CA LYS A 48 2.99 15.23 9.05
C LYS A 48 3.64 16.60 9.24
N SER A 49 4.56 16.96 8.35
CA SER A 49 5.28 18.24 8.38
C SER A 49 5.81 18.60 7.00
N PRO A 50 6.08 19.88 6.71
CA PRO A 50 6.74 20.29 5.47
C PRO A 50 8.04 19.51 5.24
N GLY A 51 8.26 19.08 4.00
CA GLY A 51 9.48 18.37 3.58
C GLY A 51 9.56 16.88 3.93
N TYR A 52 8.55 16.30 4.60
CA TYR A 52 8.57 14.88 4.96
C TYR A 52 7.78 14.02 3.93
N PRO A 53 8.45 13.17 3.13
CA PRO A 53 7.76 12.27 2.21
C PRO A 53 7.12 11.10 2.98
N LEU A 54 5.82 10.88 2.78
CA LEU A 54 5.07 9.80 3.41
C LEU A 54 4.61 8.78 2.39
N GLY A 55 4.62 7.51 2.78
CA GLY A 55 3.88 6.49 2.06
C GLY A 55 2.37 6.65 2.28
N SER A 56 1.56 6.32 1.28
CA SER A 56 0.11 6.54 1.29
C SER A 56 -0.62 5.98 2.52
N PRO A 57 -0.33 4.77 3.03
CA PRO A 57 -1.00 4.27 4.24
C PRO A 57 -0.72 5.13 5.49
N LEU A 58 0.53 5.57 5.69
CA LEU A 58 0.88 6.42 6.82
C LEU A 58 0.28 7.84 6.66
N ALA A 59 0.26 8.38 5.45
CA ALA A 59 -0.40 9.65 5.19
C ALA A 59 -1.89 9.58 5.55
N LEU A 60 -2.62 8.56 5.08
CA LEU A 60 -4.03 8.35 5.40
C LEU A 60 -4.28 8.16 6.90
N HIS A 61 -3.46 7.35 7.56
CA HIS A 61 -3.49 7.14 9.00
C HIS A 61 -3.45 8.47 9.76
N LEU A 62 -2.49 9.34 9.43
CA LEU A 62 -2.36 10.66 10.04
C LEU A 62 -3.54 11.58 9.67
N MET A 63 -4.02 11.52 8.42
CA MET A 63 -5.18 12.30 7.96
C MET A 63 -6.47 11.96 8.70
N PHE A 64 -6.67 10.70 9.10
CA PHE A 64 -7.81 10.27 9.92
C PHE A 64 -7.61 10.56 11.41
N GLY A 65 -6.52 11.23 11.78
CA GLY A 65 -6.25 11.68 13.15
C GLY A 65 -5.71 10.60 14.08
N TYR A 66 -5.06 9.57 13.53
CA TYR A 66 -4.35 8.56 14.33
C TYR A 66 -2.89 8.97 14.52
N PRO A 67 -2.32 8.84 15.73
CA PRO A 67 -0.94 9.25 16.01
C PRO A 67 0.07 8.30 15.37
N GLU A 68 1.24 8.82 14.95
CA GLU A 68 2.22 8.06 14.14
C GLU A 68 2.72 6.76 14.78
N ASP A 69 2.80 6.71 16.11
CA ASP A 69 3.26 5.55 16.89
C ASP A 69 2.26 4.38 16.90
N GLU A 70 0.99 4.63 16.56
CA GLU A 70 -0.02 3.58 16.33
C GLU A 70 0.10 2.91 14.94
N PHE A 71 0.92 3.44 14.02
CA PHE A 71 1.00 2.91 12.66
C PHE A 71 1.73 1.55 12.62
N PRO A 72 1.08 0.45 12.18
CA PRO A 72 1.63 -0.90 12.26
C PRO A 72 2.60 -1.24 11.12
N ASP A 73 2.94 -0.30 10.24
CA ASP A 73 3.66 -0.56 8.98
C ASP A 73 2.86 -1.39 7.97
N ARG A 74 3.39 -1.57 6.76
CA ARG A 74 2.64 -2.15 5.63
C ARG A 74 2.49 -3.67 5.68
N GLY A 75 3.43 -4.38 6.31
CA GLY A 75 3.41 -5.85 6.40
C GLY A 75 2.12 -6.37 7.05
N PRO A 76 1.76 -5.89 8.25
CA PRO A 76 0.50 -6.24 8.91
C PRO A 76 -0.74 -5.80 8.12
N LEU A 77 -0.77 -4.58 7.59
CA LEU A 77 -1.91 -4.08 6.80
C LEU A 77 -2.20 -4.94 5.56
N LEU A 78 -1.16 -5.42 4.87
CA LEU A 78 -1.31 -6.37 3.76
C LEU A 78 -1.89 -7.72 4.23
N ALA A 79 -1.52 -8.20 5.41
CA ALA A 79 -2.11 -9.41 5.97
C ALA A 79 -3.60 -9.20 6.30
N SER A 80 -3.96 -8.06 6.89
CA SER A 80 -5.35 -7.68 7.16
C SER A 80 -6.20 -7.58 5.90
N ALA A 81 -5.67 -6.95 4.84
CA ALA A 81 -6.33 -6.86 3.54
C ALA A 81 -6.64 -8.23 2.91
N ARG A 82 -5.81 -9.23 3.21
CA ARG A 82 -5.97 -10.63 2.76
C ARG A 82 -6.83 -11.48 3.68
N GLY A 83 -7.40 -10.88 4.75
CA GLY A 83 -8.19 -11.60 5.74
C GLY A 83 -7.36 -12.57 6.60
N LEU A 84 -6.04 -12.37 6.70
CA LEU A 84 -5.17 -13.22 7.51
C LEU A 84 -5.21 -12.78 8.97
N SER A 85 -5.53 -13.70 9.87
CA SER A 85 -5.49 -13.42 11.30
C SER A 85 -4.05 -13.25 11.80
N ILE A 86 -3.82 -12.20 12.58
CA ILE A 86 -2.55 -11.91 13.24
C ILE A 86 -2.76 -12.10 14.75
N ALA A 87 -1.98 -12.99 15.38
CA ALA A 87 -2.09 -13.21 16.81
C ALA A 87 -1.43 -12.07 17.60
N SER A 88 -1.82 -11.89 18.85
CA SER A 88 -1.17 -10.91 19.72
C SER A 88 0.30 -11.31 19.95
N GLY A 89 1.22 -10.37 19.75
CA GLY A 89 2.66 -10.62 19.88
C GLY A 89 3.33 -11.21 18.63
N ASP A 90 2.58 -11.50 17.57
CA ASP A 90 3.16 -11.85 16.27
C ASP A 90 3.73 -10.61 15.58
N VAL A 91 4.82 -10.83 14.85
CA VAL A 91 5.38 -9.87 13.90
C VAL A 91 5.05 -10.32 12.48
N VAL A 92 4.66 -9.39 11.63
CA VAL A 92 4.36 -9.65 10.22
C VAL A 92 5.23 -8.78 9.32
N LEU A 93 5.82 -9.40 8.30
CA LEU A 93 6.56 -8.73 7.24
C LEU A 93 5.86 -8.94 5.92
N ALA A 94 5.93 -7.95 5.03
CA ALA A 94 5.71 -8.20 3.61
C ALA A 94 6.89 -9.02 3.09
N ALA A 95 6.61 -10.12 2.40
CA ALA A 95 7.63 -11.00 1.85
C ALA A 95 7.35 -11.22 0.36
N ARG A 96 8.39 -11.22 -0.46
CA ARG A 96 8.28 -11.35 -1.90
C ARG A 96 9.31 -12.32 -2.44
N PHE A 97 8.88 -13.18 -3.36
CA PHE A 97 9.77 -13.98 -4.18
C PHE A 97 10.62 -13.13 -5.10
N SER A 98 11.89 -13.50 -5.21
CA SER A 98 12.90 -12.82 -6.00
C SER A 98 13.91 -13.83 -6.55
N SER A 99 14.66 -13.38 -7.54
CA SER A 99 15.80 -14.10 -8.11
C SER A 99 17.07 -13.44 -7.63
N VAL A 100 17.96 -14.24 -7.05
CA VAL A 100 19.29 -13.82 -6.63
C VAL A 100 20.36 -14.68 -7.25
N GLU A 101 21.53 -14.08 -7.46
CA GLU A 101 22.71 -14.76 -7.97
C GLU A 101 23.87 -14.61 -7.01
N LYS A 102 24.67 -15.68 -6.91
CA LYS A 102 25.91 -15.67 -6.17
C LYS A 102 27.04 -15.17 -7.06
N GLN A 103 27.76 -14.16 -6.60
CA GLN A 103 29.02 -13.74 -7.21
C GLN A 103 30.21 -14.25 -6.37
N PRO A 104 31.37 -14.53 -6.98
CA PRO A 104 32.58 -14.90 -6.25
C PRO A 104 32.90 -13.84 -5.17
N ASP A 105 33.10 -14.29 -3.94
CA ASP A 105 33.49 -13.47 -2.78
C ASP A 105 32.58 -12.26 -2.49
N ARG A 106 31.30 -12.32 -2.91
CA ARG A 106 30.32 -11.24 -2.70
C ARG A 106 28.98 -11.75 -2.17
N PRO A 107 28.18 -10.89 -1.50
CA PRO A 107 26.81 -11.22 -1.11
C PRO A 107 25.94 -11.58 -2.33
N LEU A 108 24.86 -12.31 -2.08
CA LEU A 108 23.83 -12.57 -3.09
C LEU A 108 23.31 -11.25 -3.65
N ARG A 109 23.23 -11.13 -4.98
CA ARG A 109 22.69 -9.93 -5.66
C ARG A 109 21.33 -10.23 -6.24
N ILE A 110 20.43 -9.25 -6.17
CA ILE A 110 19.08 -9.37 -6.75
C ILE A 110 19.17 -9.11 -8.25
N VAL A 111 18.80 -10.11 -9.05
CA VAL A 111 18.72 -9.99 -10.52
C VAL A 111 17.27 -9.83 -10.99
N GLN A 112 16.31 -10.32 -10.21
CA GLN A 112 14.90 -10.06 -10.45
C GLN A 112 14.17 -9.80 -9.14
N ARG A 113 13.67 -8.57 -8.97
CA ARG A 113 12.98 -8.15 -7.75
C ARG A 113 11.48 -8.43 -7.77
N PHE A 114 10.87 -8.58 -8.94
CA PHE A 114 9.43 -8.81 -9.10
C PHE A 114 9.18 -10.04 -9.97
N ILE A 115 8.51 -11.03 -9.39
CA ILE A 115 8.05 -12.22 -10.10
C ILE A 115 6.60 -12.01 -10.50
N ARG A 116 6.27 -12.18 -11.77
CA ARG A 116 4.92 -12.03 -12.33
C ARG A 116 4.68 -13.15 -13.34
N GLY A 117 3.43 -13.58 -13.50
CA GLY A 117 3.05 -14.64 -14.45
C GLY A 117 3.48 -16.06 -14.10
N ARG A 118 4.14 -16.28 -12.95
CA ARG A 118 4.65 -17.59 -12.49
C ARG A 118 3.95 -18.07 -11.22
N GLU A 119 2.62 -17.93 -11.19
CA GLU A 119 1.78 -18.12 -10.00
C GLU A 119 1.82 -19.56 -9.48
N GLU A 120 1.68 -20.55 -10.36
CA GLU A 120 1.69 -21.97 -9.97
C GLU A 120 3.05 -22.39 -9.38
N GLU A 121 4.14 -21.91 -9.98
CA GLU A 121 5.50 -22.16 -9.48
C GLU A 121 5.71 -21.49 -8.12
N CYS A 122 5.32 -20.21 -7.97
CA CYS A 122 5.39 -19.53 -6.69
C CYS A 122 4.59 -20.26 -5.59
N ARG A 123 3.42 -20.81 -5.92
CA ARG A 123 2.60 -21.57 -4.96
C ARG A 123 3.31 -22.84 -4.49
N ARG A 124 3.86 -23.62 -5.42
CA ARG A 124 4.66 -24.82 -5.08
C ARG A 124 5.88 -24.48 -4.22
N LEU A 125 6.59 -23.40 -4.57
CA LEU A 125 7.75 -22.94 -3.83
C LEU A 125 7.39 -22.42 -2.43
N ALA A 126 6.23 -21.76 -2.29
CA ALA A 126 5.73 -21.29 -1.01
C ALA A 126 5.48 -22.44 -0.03
N ASP A 127 4.92 -23.55 -0.50
CA ASP A 127 4.66 -24.73 0.34
C ASP A 127 5.96 -25.30 0.94
N MET A 128 7.06 -25.28 0.18
CA MET A 128 8.37 -25.77 0.64
C MET A 128 8.96 -24.95 1.79
N ILE A 129 8.64 -23.66 1.84
CA ILE A 129 9.17 -22.73 2.83
C ILE A 129 8.09 -22.27 3.83
N ALA A 130 6.93 -22.91 3.83
CA ALA A 130 5.75 -22.40 4.52
C ALA A 130 5.94 -22.29 6.03
N ARG A 131 6.73 -23.17 6.65
CA ARG A 131 6.96 -23.19 8.10
C ARG A 131 8.39 -23.60 8.44
N HIS A 132 8.98 -22.93 9.42
CA HIS A 132 10.27 -23.29 9.98
C HIS A 132 10.42 -22.71 11.39
N GLU A 133 11.28 -23.29 12.22
CA GLU A 133 11.55 -22.81 13.58
C GLU A 133 13.04 -22.58 13.76
N ILE A 134 13.42 -21.40 14.24
CA ILE A 134 14.80 -20.99 14.48
C ILE A 134 14.85 -20.20 15.78
N ASP A 135 15.76 -20.57 16.68
CA ASP A 135 16.00 -19.86 17.95
C ASP A 135 14.73 -19.66 18.81
N GLY A 136 13.81 -20.64 18.78
CA GLY A 136 12.51 -20.60 19.46
C GLY A 136 11.49 -19.65 18.83
N LEU A 137 11.77 -19.10 17.64
CA LEU A 137 10.84 -18.33 16.84
C LEU A 137 10.26 -19.19 15.72
N SER A 138 8.94 -19.19 15.61
CA SER A 138 8.22 -19.91 14.54
C SER A 138 7.94 -18.97 13.38
N PHE A 139 8.39 -19.36 12.19
CA PHE A 139 8.15 -18.67 10.94
C PHE A 139 7.00 -19.34 10.20
N ARG A 140 6.08 -18.53 9.66
CA ARG A 140 5.00 -18.98 8.78
C ARG A 140 4.89 -18.06 7.58
N TYR A 141 5.24 -18.55 6.40
CA TYR A 141 5.04 -17.83 5.15
C TYR A 141 3.67 -18.16 4.55
N VAL A 142 2.95 -17.13 4.14
CA VAL A 142 1.66 -17.23 3.45
C VAL A 142 1.77 -16.51 2.13
N TYR A 143 1.58 -17.25 1.04
CA TYR A 143 1.60 -16.68 -0.30
C TYR A 143 0.31 -15.91 -0.58
N GLY A 144 0.44 -14.70 -1.13
CA GLY A 144 -0.66 -13.79 -1.45
C GLY A 144 -0.88 -13.58 -2.95
N GLY A 145 -0.13 -14.27 -3.82
CA GLY A 145 -0.22 -14.15 -5.27
C GLY A 145 0.73 -13.10 -5.85
N ASN A 146 0.96 -13.15 -7.18
CA ASN A 146 1.87 -12.25 -7.89
C ASN A 146 3.28 -12.20 -7.29
N GLY A 147 3.78 -13.32 -6.78
CA GLY A 147 5.09 -13.39 -6.14
C GLY A 147 5.17 -12.69 -4.78
N ASP A 148 4.07 -12.14 -4.26
CA ASP A 148 3.96 -11.45 -2.99
C ASP A 148 3.33 -12.35 -1.91
N GLY A 149 3.58 -12.04 -0.63
CA GLY A 149 3.13 -12.81 0.51
C GLY A 149 3.38 -12.10 1.84
N ASN A 150 3.08 -12.78 2.94
CA ASN A 150 3.31 -12.31 4.30
C ASN A 150 4.13 -13.36 5.05
N LEU A 151 5.17 -12.91 5.76
CA LEU A 151 5.94 -13.77 6.67
C LEU A 151 5.57 -13.40 8.11
N PHE A 152 5.01 -14.36 8.83
CA PHE A 152 4.68 -14.25 10.24
C PHE A 152 5.82 -14.82 11.08
N ILE A 153 6.13 -14.13 12.19
CA ILE A 153 7.10 -14.57 13.18
C ILE A 153 6.43 -14.55 14.55
N SER A 154 6.30 -15.72 15.17
CA SER A 154 5.75 -15.92 16.51
C SER A 154 6.86 -16.31 17.49
N GLY A 155 6.60 -16.18 18.80
CA GLY A 155 7.57 -16.54 19.85
C GLY A 155 8.29 -15.35 20.51
N GLY A 156 7.67 -14.16 20.49
CA GLY A 156 8.23 -12.96 21.11
C GLY A 156 9.34 -12.32 20.27
N ALA A 157 9.18 -12.31 18.94
CA ALA A 157 10.03 -11.53 18.06
C ALA A 157 9.72 -10.04 18.21
N SER A 158 10.74 -9.19 18.04
CA SER A 158 10.53 -7.75 17.89
C SER A 158 10.38 -7.40 16.41
N PHE A 159 9.43 -6.51 16.09
CA PHE A 159 9.25 -5.96 14.75
C PHE A 159 10.27 -4.86 14.41
N GLN A 160 11.04 -4.37 15.39
CA GLN A 160 12.04 -3.30 15.22
C GLN A 160 13.33 -3.83 14.56
N ILE A 161 13.18 -4.40 13.37
CA ILE A 161 14.23 -4.94 12.52
C ILE A 161 14.21 -4.26 11.14
N THR A 162 15.34 -4.22 10.45
CA THR A 162 15.47 -3.61 9.13
C THR A 162 15.04 -4.57 8.03
N ASP A 163 14.62 -4.00 6.90
CA ASP A 163 14.29 -4.71 5.67
C ASP A 163 15.50 -5.45 5.08
N THR A 164 15.22 -6.48 4.28
CA THR A 164 16.25 -7.21 3.50
C THR A 164 16.26 -6.82 2.02
N ASP A 165 15.21 -6.14 1.58
CA ASP A 165 15.06 -5.61 0.22
C ASP A 165 15.83 -4.28 0.04
N PRO A 166 16.86 -4.22 -0.80
CA PRO A 166 17.62 -3.00 -1.10
C PRO A 166 16.88 -2.03 -2.04
N LEU A 167 15.65 -2.35 -2.45
CA LEU A 167 14.79 -1.55 -3.33
C LEU A 167 15.31 -1.34 -4.77
N GLY A 168 16.39 -2.01 -5.16
CA GLY A 168 16.98 -1.94 -6.50
C GLY A 168 17.41 -3.30 -7.04
N LEU A 169 17.57 -3.37 -8.36
CA LEU A 169 18.25 -4.48 -9.03
C LEU A 169 19.75 -4.31 -8.87
N ASP A 170 20.50 -5.40 -9.03
CA ASP A 170 21.96 -5.35 -9.01
C ASP A 170 22.56 -4.88 -7.66
N LEU A 171 21.75 -4.91 -6.61
CA LEU A 171 22.16 -4.60 -5.25
C LEU A 171 22.27 -5.89 -4.42
N PRO A 172 23.17 -5.92 -3.42
CA PRO A 172 23.25 -7.04 -2.50
C PRO A 172 21.95 -7.16 -1.70
N VAL A 173 21.50 -8.39 -1.46
CA VAL A 173 20.49 -8.66 -0.43
C VAL A 173 21.02 -8.15 0.90
N LEU A 174 20.24 -7.32 1.58
CA LEU A 174 20.63 -6.77 2.86
C LEU A 174 20.40 -7.81 3.96
N ARG A 175 21.31 -7.86 4.92
CA ARG A 175 21.07 -8.59 6.16
C ARG A 175 20.16 -7.76 7.04
N SER A 176 19.12 -8.39 7.59
CA SER A 176 18.29 -7.75 8.60
C SER A 176 19.13 -7.48 9.85
N GLN A 177 18.95 -6.30 10.43
CA GLN A 177 19.61 -5.83 11.64
C GLN A 177 18.57 -5.24 12.59
N PRO A 178 18.86 -5.16 13.90
CA PRO A 178 18.07 -4.34 14.81
C PRO A 178 18.06 -2.89 14.31
N ARG A 179 16.89 -2.25 14.29
CA ARG A 179 16.83 -0.81 14.03
C ARG A 179 17.62 -0.04 15.10
N SER A 180 18.11 1.14 14.75
CA SER A 180 18.92 1.96 15.66
C SER A 180 18.16 2.40 16.91
N GLU A 181 16.89 2.71 16.72
CA GLU A 181 15.90 3.19 17.69
C GLU A 181 15.18 2.06 18.42
N ALA A 182 15.61 0.80 18.25
CA ALA A 182 14.98 -0.34 18.87
C ALA A 182 15.03 -0.26 20.41
N SER A 183 13.87 -0.28 21.05
CA SER A 183 13.71 -0.22 22.51
C SER A 183 14.14 -1.54 23.16
N GLU A 184 13.84 -2.68 22.53
CA GLU A 184 14.19 -4.02 23.03
C GLU A 184 15.32 -4.66 22.20
N ARG A 185 16.52 -4.08 22.29
CA ARG A 185 17.66 -4.46 21.45
C ARG A 185 18.01 -5.96 21.48
N PRO A 186 17.95 -6.70 22.61
CA PRO A 186 18.16 -8.15 22.62
C PRO A 186 17.12 -8.91 21.79
N ALA A 187 15.83 -8.56 21.92
CA ALA A 187 14.74 -9.19 21.16
C ALA A 187 14.86 -8.89 19.65
N SER A 188 15.17 -7.64 19.28
CA SER A 188 15.42 -7.26 17.89
C SER A 188 16.64 -7.96 17.29
N LYS A 189 17.71 -8.16 18.07
CA LYS A 189 18.90 -8.90 17.62
C LYS A 189 18.59 -10.37 17.37
N ARG A 190 17.82 -11.01 18.26
CA ARG A 190 17.32 -12.37 18.07
C ARG A 190 16.44 -12.47 16.82
N ALA A 191 15.45 -11.59 16.68
CA ALA A 191 14.54 -11.58 15.54
C ALA A 191 15.27 -11.38 14.21
N ALA A 192 16.17 -10.41 14.12
CA ALA A 192 16.97 -10.17 12.91
C ALA A 192 17.90 -11.35 12.59
N GLY A 193 18.53 -11.94 13.61
CA GLY A 193 19.36 -13.14 13.47
C GLY A 193 18.58 -14.34 12.93
N ALA A 194 17.43 -14.63 13.54
CA ALA A 194 16.55 -15.71 13.13
C ALA A 194 15.96 -15.47 11.73
N LEU A 195 15.57 -14.24 11.38
CA LEU A 195 15.10 -13.90 10.03
C LEU A 195 16.20 -14.16 8.98
N ASN A 196 17.43 -13.74 9.23
CA ASN A 196 18.54 -14.01 8.31
C ASN A 196 18.79 -15.53 8.12
N GLN A 197 18.67 -16.31 9.20
CA GLN A 197 18.78 -17.77 9.15
C GLN A 197 17.61 -18.39 8.37
N TYR A 198 16.38 -17.91 8.59
CA TYR A 198 15.19 -18.34 7.86
C TYR A 198 15.33 -18.09 6.37
N LEU A 199 15.78 -16.90 5.97
CA LEU A 199 15.97 -16.55 4.56
C LEU A 199 17.09 -17.38 3.90
N SER A 200 18.15 -17.69 4.65
CA SER A 200 19.22 -18.57 4.18
C SER A 200 18.74 -20.01 4.00
N TRP A 201 17.94 -20.52 4.95
CA TRP A 201 17.28 -21.81 4.84
C TRP A 201 16.32 -21.84 3.64
N ALA A 202 15.43 -20.84 3.51
CA ALA A 202 14.49 -20.74 2.41
C ALA A 202 15.23 -20.73 1.06
N HIS A 203 16.31 -19.95 0.93
CA HIS A 203 17.16 -19.95 -0.27
C HIS A 203 17.70 -21.35 -0.60
N SER A 204 18.18 -22.09 0.41
CA SER A 204 18.67 -23.45 0.22
C SER A 204 17.58 -24.38 -0.30
N GLN A 205 16.34 -24.26 0.21
CA GLN A 205 15.21 -25.09 -0.22
C GLN A 205 14.81 -24.75 -1.66
N LEU A 206 14.66 -23.47 -1.97
CA LEU A 206 14.22 -23.01 -3.28
C LEU A 206 15.23 -23.33 -4.39
N THR A 207 16.53 -23.29 -4.09
CA THR A 207 17.59 -23.61 -5.07
C THR A 207 17.63 -25.09 -5.47
N THR A 208 17.04 -26.00 -4.67
CA THR A 208 16.97 -27.43 -5.05
C THR A 208 16.01 -27.70 -6.21
N VAL A 209 15.07 -26.77 -6.46
CA VAL A 209 14.07 -26.92 -7.50
C VAL A 209 14.65 -26.40 -8.80
N ARG A 210 14.70 -27.27 -9.82
CA ARG A 210 14.98 -26.83 -11.19
C ARG A 210 13.86 -25.89 -11.64
N THR A 211 14.23 -24.68 -12.00
CA THR A 211 13.29 -23.72 -12.59
C THR A 211 12.92 -24.17 -14.00
N SER A 212 11.71 -23.82 -14.43
CA SER A 212 11.35 -23.94 -15.85
C SER A 212 12.30 -23.10 -16.70
N ASP A 213 12.48 -23.45 -17.98
CA ASP A 213 13.38 -22.76 -18.92
C ASP A 213 13.02 -21.27 -19.16
N ASP A 214 11.87 -20.82 -18.66
CA ASP A 214 11.36 -19.44 -18.79
C ASP A 214 11.87 -18.51 -17.67
N GLY A 215 13.14 -18.12 -17.77
CA GLY A 215 13.71 -16.96 -17.07
C GLY A 215 14.49 -17.24 -15.77
N PRO A 216 14.89 -16.17 -15.03
CA PRO A 216 15.71 -16.29 -13.84
C PRO A 216 15.08 -17.17 -12.75
N PRO A 217 15.88 -17.80 -11.87
CA PRO A 217 15.36 -18.73 -10.89
C PRO A 217 14.57 -18.03 -9.78
N ILE A 218 13.44 -18.58 -9.33
CA ILE A 218 12.75 -18.07 -8.13
C ILE A 218 13.38 -18.74 -6.91
N ASN A 219 14.44 -18.13 -6.37
CA ASN A 219 15.29 -18.80 -5.38
C ASN A 219 15.45 -18.02 -4.07
N PHE A 220 14.77 -16.89 -3.86
CA PHE A 220 14.94 -16.11 -2.63
C PHE A 220 13.67 -15.37 -2.20
N LEU A 221 13.56 -15.06 -0.91
CA LEU A 221 12.56 -14.14 -0.36
C LEU A 221 13.23 -12.83 0.09
N ILE A 222 12.75 -11.70 -0.41
CA ILE A 222 13.07 -10.37 0.14
C ILE A 222 11.92 -9.93 1.05
N THR A 223 12.24 -9.26 2.15
CA THR A 223 11.28 -8.89 3.20
C THR A 223 11.33 -7.40 3.51
N LYS A 224 10.17 -6.83 3.83
CA LYS A 224 10.00 -5.42 4.17
C LYS A 224 8.93 -5.19 5.22
N TRP A 225 8.99 -4.00 5.83
CA TRP A 225 7.87 -3.40 6.56
C TRP A 225 7.40 -4.29 7.70
N ALA A 226 8.36 -4.73 8.51
CA ALA A 226 8.10 -5.50 9.72
C ALA A 226 7.27 -4.68 10.70
N GLY A 227 6.15 -5.25 11.14
CA GLY A 227 5.22 -4.59 12.02
C GLY A 227 4.49 -5.54 12.96
N PRO A 228 3.93 -5.02 14.07
CA PRO A 228 3.14 -5.80 15.00
C PRO A 228 1.71 -6.02 14.48
N LYS A 229 0.92 -6.79 15.22
CA LYS A 229 -0.54 -6.78 15.06
C LYS A 229 -1.08 -5.33 15.17
N PRO A 230 -1.88 -4.85 14.21
CA PRO A 230 -2.52 -3.54 14.32
C PRO A 230 -3.44 -3.47 15.55
N GLN A 231 -3.45 -2.33 16.22
CA GLN A 231 -4.32 -2.06 17.35
C GLN A 231 -4.85 -0.64 17.19
N TYR A 232 -6.13 -0.53 16.88
CA TYR A 232 -6.79 0.73 16.63
C TYR A 232 -8.05 0.85 17.47
N GLU A 233 -8.32 2.06 17.93
CA GLU A 233 -9.68 2.47 18.24
C GLU A 233 -10.44 2.64 16.92
N PRO A 234 -11.55 1.93 16.71
CA PRO A 234 -12.31 2.05 15.47
C PRO A 234 -12.72 3.49 15.19
N PHE A 235 -12.70 3.90 13.92
CA PHE A 235 -13.01 5.26 13.48
C PHE A 235 -14.38 5.74 13.96
N GLY A 236 -15.36 4.83 13.95
CA GLY A 236 -16.71 5.13 14.45
C GLY A 236 -16.78 5.37 15.95
N GLU A 237 -15.91 4.72 16.74
CA GLU A 237 -15.83 4.96 18.19
C GLU A 237 -15.12 6.29 18.47
N ARG A 238 -14.01 6.55 17.79
CA ARG A 238 -13.21 7.78 17.97
C ARG A 238 -13.94 9.04 17.54
N TRP A 239 -14.66 8.99 16.42
CA TRP A 239 -15.25 10.17 15.78
C TRP A 239 -16.78 10.19 15.77
N GLY A 240 -17.43 9.13 16.25
CA GLY A 240 -18.89 9.04 16.29
C GLY A 240 -19.56 8.97 14.91
N MET A 241 -18.85 8.49 13.88
CA MET A 241 -19.33 8.46 12.49
C MET A 241 -19.22 7.06 11.88
N ARG A 242 -20.27 6.63 11.17
CA ARG A 242 -20.18 5.43 10.33
C ARG A 242 -19.40 5.74 9.06
N ALA A 243 -18.32 5.01 8.81
CA ALA A 243 -17.41 5.30 7.70
C ALA A 243 -17.36 4.19 6.65
N ALA A 244 -17.20 4.60 5.39
CA ALA A 244 -16.97 3.71 4.26
C ALA A 244 -15.78 4.20 3.42
N SER A 245 -15.10 3.28 2.75
CA SER A 245 -13.96 3.59 1.89
C SER A 245 -13.99 2.78 0.60
N LEU A 246 -13.62 3.44 -0.50
CA LEU A 246 -13.43 2.86 -1.83
C LEU A 246 -11.96 2.92 -2.23
N PRO A 247 -11.09 2.07 -1.65
CA PRO A 247 -9.65 2.07 -1.94
C PRO A 247 -9.32 1.47 -3.32
N ASP A 248 -8.17 1.85 -3.85
CA ASP A 248 -7.57 1.38 -5.11
C ASP A 248 -6.34 0.46 -4.89
N GLU A 249 -5.86 0.37 -3.65
CA GLU A 249 -4.73 -0.48 -3.26
C GLU A 249 -5.05 -1.45 -2.12
N GLU A 250 -4.39 -2.62 -2.15
CA GLU A 250 -4.52 -3.68 -1.14
C GLU A 250 -4.10 -3.18 0.25
N VAL A 251 -2.94 -2.52 0.37
CA VAL A 251 -2.42 -2.03 1.66
C VAL A 251 -3.34 -0.97 2.28
N VAL A 252 -3.96 -0.12 1.46
CA VAL A 252 -4.93 0.88 1.93
C VAL A 252 -6.23 0.20 2.36
N SER A 253 -6.67 -0.83 1.64
CA SER A 253 -7.81 -1.65 2.07
C SER A 253 -7.57 -2.23 3.46
N GLY A 254 -6.35 -2.72 3.72
CA GLY A 254 -5.92 -3.19 5.03
C GLY A 254 -6.06 -2.13 6.12
N LEU A 255 -5.55 -0.91 5.87
CA LEU A 255 -5.71 0.20 6.81
C LEU A 255 -7.19 0.49 7.11
N MET A 256 -8.01 0.63 6.07
CA MET A 256 -9.42 0.98 6.24
C MET A 256 -10.19 -0.08 7.02
N LEU A 257 -9.90 -1.37 6.78
CA LEU A 257 -10.47 -2.48 7.57
C LEU A 257 -10.05 -2.42 9.03
N GLU A 258 -8.77 -2.17 9.31
CA GLU A 258 -8.26 -2.05 10.68
C GLU A 258 -8.81 -0.82 11.42
N LEU A 259 -9.14 0.25 10.70
CA LEU A 259 -9.85 1.41 11.24
C LEU A 259 -11.37 1.19 11.37
N GLY A 260 -11.90 0.03 10.97
CA GLY A 260 -13.32 -0.29 11.08
C GLY A 260 -14.22 0.33 10.01
N PHE A 261 -13.67 0.72 8.86
CA PHE A 261 -14.47 1.20 7.74
C PHE A 261 -15.17 0.04 7.03
N HIS A 262 -16.34 0.31 6.45
CA HIS A 262 -16.90 -0.53 5.39
C HIS A 262 -16.08 -0.35 4.12
N VAL A 263 -15.53 -1.42 3.56
CA VAL A 263 -14.62 -1.35 2.41
C VAL A 263 -15.23 -2.03 1.19
N GLU A 264 -15.31 -1.31 0.08
CA GLU A 264 -15.67 -1.88 -1.22
C GLU A 264 -14.57 -1.58 -2.25
N GLN A 265 -14.07 -2.61 -2.92
CA GLN A 265 -13.10 -2.45 -3.99
C GLN A 265 -13.81 -2.30 -5.33
N ILE A 266 -13.54 -1.19 -5.99
CA ILE A 266 -13.93 -0.96 -7.39
C ILE A 266 -12.65 -1.01 -8.22
N LYS A 267 -12.73 -1.62 -9.39
CA LYS A 267 -11.64 -1.60 -10.37
C LYS A 267 -12.23 -1.45 -11.76
N ASP A 268 -11.88 -0.38 -12.47
CA ASP A 268 -11.93 -0.32 -13.93
C ASP A 268 -10.51 -0.22 -14.50
N ALA A 269 -10.34 -0.65 -15.75
CA ALA A 269 -9.14 -0.33 -16.52
C ALA A 269 -9.14 1.11 -17.04
N ASP A 270 -10.32 1.70 -17.29
CA ASP A 270 -10.46 3.09 -17.71
C ASP A 270 -10.52 4.03 -16.49
N PRO A 271 -9.56 4.97 -16.33
CA PRO A 271 -9.52 5.86 -15.17
C PRO A 271 -10.77 6.74 -15.00
N GLU A 272 -11.39 7.18 -16.10
CA GLU A 272 -12.60 8.01 -16.05
C GLU A 272 -13.80 7.20 -15.54
N ALA A 273 -14.00 6.00 -16.08
CA ALA A 273 -15.04 5.08 -15.65
C ALA A 273 -14.85 4.64 -14.20
N ASP A 274 -13.60 4.38 -13.78
CA ASP A 274 -13.25 4.06 -12.39
C ASP A 274 -13.66 5.18 -11.44
N LEU A 275 -13.20 6.42 -11.69
CA LEU A 275 -13.55 7.58 -10.87
C LEU A 275 -15.05 7.84 -10.84
N ARG A 276 -15.72 7.77 -12.01
CA ARG A 276 -17.17 7.95 -12.12
C ARG A 276 -17.92 6.93 -11.26
N ARG A 277 -17.53 5.65 -11.31
CA ARG A 277 -18.17 4.61 -10.49
C ARG A 277 -17.91 4.81 -9.00
N ARG A 278 -16.69 5.18 -8.60
CA ARG A 278 -16.38 5.50 -7.20
C ARG A 278 -17.23 6.66 -6.69
N LEU A 279 -17.38 7.74 -7.47
CA LEU A 279 -18.22 8.88 -7.10
C LEU A 279 -19.69 8.49 -6.98
N THR A 280 -20.22 7.73 -7.93
CA THR A 280 -21.60 7.22 -7.87
C THR A 280 -21.80 6.36 -6.63
N ARG A 281 -20.92 5.38 -6.40
CA ARG A 281 -21.03 4.48 -5.25
C ARG A 281 -20.86 5.22 -3.92
N ALA A 282 -19.99 6.23 -3.87
CA ALA A 282 -19.84 7.05 -2.68
C ALA A 282 -21.11 7.83 -2.34
N ALA A 283 -21.83 8.36 -3.34
CA ALA A 283 -23.11 9.02 -3.14
C ALA A 283 -24.20 8.05 -2.64
N GLU A 284 -24.20 6.80 -3.12
CA GLU A 284 -25.09 5.74 -2.64
C GLU A 284 -24.79 5.40 -1.17
N LEU A 285 -23.53 5.16 -0.82
CA LEU A 285 -23.10 4.89 0.56
C LEU A 285 -23.52 6.01 1.53
N LEU A 286 -23.35 7.27 1.12
CA LEU A 286 -23.81 8.41 1.90
C LEU A 286 -25.35 8.44 2.08
N SER A 287 -26.09 7.88 1.13
CA SER A 287 -27.55 7.74 1.19
C SER A 287 -27.99 6.53 2.04
N GLU A 288 -27.18 5.48 2.10
CA GLU A 288 -27.35 4.28 2.94
C GLU A 288 -27.05 4.52 4.44
N GLY A 289 -26.60 5.74 4.79
CA GLY A 289 -26.39 6.16 6.17
C GLY A 289 -24.93 6.09 6.65
N TYR A 290 -23.96 5.97 5.74
CA TYR A 290 -22.57 6.29 6.05
C TYR A 290 -22.40 7.82 6.12
N GLU A 291 -21.72 8.30 7.16
CA GLU A 291 -21.55 9.73 7.45
C GLU A 291 -20.21 10.25 6.94
N CYS A 292 -19.22 9.38 6.78
CA CYS A 292 -17.92 9.68 6.18
C CYS A 292 -17.58 8.65 5.10
N THR A 293 -17.49 9.08 3.84
CA THR A 293 -17.08 8.22 2.73
C THR A 293 -15.77 8.73 2.14
N CYS A 294 -14.75 7.87 2.12
CA CYS A 294 -13.46 8.16 1.52
C CYS A 294 -13.34 7.48 0.15
N ILE A 295 -12.99 8.24 -0.89
CA ILE A 295 -12.60 7.71 -2.18
C ILE A 295 -11.14 8.00 -2.44
N ARG A 296 -10.42 6.99 -2.94
CA ARG A 296 -9.06 7.16 -3.45
C ARG A 296 -9.03 6.79 -4.91
N SER A 297 -8.42 7.66 -5.71
CA SER A 297 -8.22 7.46 -7.13
C SER A 297 -6.77 7.80 -7.48
N THR A 298 -6.10 6.88 -8.15
CA THR A 298 -4.81 7.14 -8.77
C THR A 298 -5.04 7.73 -10.16
N PRO A 299 -4.55 8.95 -10.47
CA PRO A 299 -4.60 9.52 -11.81
C PRO A 299 -3.82 8.70 -12.86
N THR A 300 -3.03 7.72 -12.43
CA THR A 300 -1.99 7.02 -13.20
C THR A 300 -2.33 5.58 -13.62
N GLN A 301 -3.59 5.15 -13.65
CA GLN A 301 -3.96 3.86 -14.28
C GLN A 301 -3.86 3.87 -15.82
N CYS A 302 -2.84 4.55 -16.38
CA CYS A 302 -2.36 4.35 -17.74
C CYS A 302 -1.27 3.23 -17.68
N PRO A 303 -1.42 2.08 -18.37
CA PRO A 303 -0.63 0.86 -18.12
C PRO A 303 0.88 0.92 -18.41
N THR A 304 1.41 2.09 -18.79
CA THR A 304 2.81 2.25 -19.15
C THR A 304 3.22 3.65 -18.74
N THR A 305 3.85 3.82 -17.57
CA THR A 305 5.06 4.64 -17.35
C THR A 305 5.26 4.99 -15.86
N THR A 306 6.32 4.46 -15.26
CA THR A 306 7.00 5.03 -14.07
C THR A 306 7.81 6.28 -14.45
N SER A 307 7.28 7.08 -15.36
CA SER A 307 7.91 8.29 -15.86
C SER A 307 7.15 9.49 -15.29
N PRO A 308 7.83 10.54 -14.79
CA PRO A 308 7.18 11.83 -14.50
C PRO A 308 6.50 12.44 -15.73
N PHE A 309 6.68 11.85 -16.92
CA PHE A 309 6.05 12.23 -18.18
C PHE A 309 4.73 11.48 -18.48
N ALA A 310 4.29 10.55 -17.62
CA ALA A 310 2.98 9.89 -17.77
C ALA A 310 1.81 10.87 -17.58
N SER A 311 2.00 11.86 -16.71
CA SER A 311 1.09 12.96 -16.42
C SER A 311 0.98 13.97 -17.59
N ALA A 312 1.87 13.89 -18.58
CA ALA A 312 1.92 14.78 -19.74
C ALA A 312 1.13 14.24 -20.96
N THR A 313 0.37 13.15 -20.82
CA THR A 313 -0.72 12.89 -21.77
C THR A 313 -1.87 13.82 -21.38
N PRO A 314 -2.38 14.70 -22.27
CA PRO A 314 -3.35 15.70 -21.87
C PRO A 314 -4.50 15.04 -21.13
N SER A 315 -4.69 15.45 -19.88
CA SER A 315 -5.78 15.12 -18.96
C SER A 315 -7.14 15.60 -19.49
N ARG A 316 -7.45 15.31 -20.76
CA ARG A 316 -8.70 15.67 -21.43
C ARG A 316 -9.92 14.91 -20.88
N ARG A 317 -9.75 14.01 -19.91
CA ARG A 317 -10.78 13.05 -19.48
C ARG A 317 -10.76 12.72 -17.98
N LEU A 318 -10.48 13.69 -17.11
CA LEU A 318 -10.72 13.54 -15.66
C LEU A 318 -11.95 14.32 -15.17
N THR A 319 -12.63 15.05 -16.05
CA THR A 319 -13.91 15.70 -15.76
C THR A 319 -14.96 15.21 -16.76
N PRO A 320 -15.78 14.19 -16.44
CA PRO A 320 -16.98 13.96 -17.22
C PRO A 320 -17.87 15.22 -17.18
N GLU A 321 -18.42 15.62 -18.33
CA GLU A 321 -19.41 16.69 -18.41
C GLU A 321 -20.55 16.39 -17.43
N TRP A 322 -20.61 17.15 -16.33
CA TRP A 322 -21.67 17.06 -15.35
C TRP A 322 -22.89 17.77 -15.92
N ARG A 323 -23.77 17.04 -16.61
CA ARG A 323 -25.10 17.53 -16.97
C ARG A 323 -26.09 17.03 -15.93
N PRO A 324 -26.78 17.92 -15.18
CA PRO A 324 -27.95 17.51 -14.44
C PRO A 324 -29.03 17.16 -15.47
N THR A 325 -29.29 15.88 -15.68
CA THR A 325 -30.50 15.46 -16.39
C THR A 325 -31.71 15.89 -15.57
N GLY A 326 -32.61 16.61 -16.24
CA GLY A 326 -33.71 17.37 -15.67
C GLY A 326 -34.46 16.71 -14.52
N ASN A 327 -34.59 17.49 -13.44
CA ASN A 327 -35.89 17.75 -12.84
C ASN A 327 -35.84 19.14 -12.20
N SER A 328 -36.76 19.98 -12.65
CA SER A 328 -37.02 21.32 -12.16
C SER A 328 -37.34 21.30 -10.66
N TRP A 329 -36.48 21.91 -9.84
CA TRP A 329 -36.84 22.31 -8.48
C TRP A 329 -37.48 23.71 -8.54
N PRO A 330 -38.64 23.94 -7.89
CA PRO A 330 -39.25 25.26 -7.85
C PRO A 330 -38.42 26.22 -6.97
N PRO A 331 -38.48 27.54 -7.22
CA PRO A 331 -37.66 28.52 -6.53
C PRO A 331 -38.04 28.59 -5.04
N VAL A 332 -37.07 28.39 -4.17
CA VAL A 332 -37.22 28.63 -2.73
C VAL A 332 -37.19 30.14 -2.52
N GLN A 333 -38.33 30.70 -2.14
CA GLN A 333 -38.45 32.07 -1.65
C GLN A 333 -37.61 32.24 -0.38
N THR A 334 -36.85 33.34 -0.36
CA THR A 334 -36.17 33.92 0.79
C THR A 334 -37.06 33.98 2.02
N TRP A 335 -36.59 33.45 3.15
CA TRP A 335 -36.48 34.10 4.47
C TRP A 335 -35.40 33.39 5.28
#